data_AF-A0A3P3QCB6-F1
#
_entry.id   AF-A0A3P3QCB6-F1
#
_cell.length_a   1.000
_cell.length_b   1.000
_cell.length_c   1.000
_cell.angle_alpha   90.00
_cell.angle_beta   90.00
_cell.angle_gamma   90.00
#
_symmetry.space_group_name_H-M   'P 1'
#
loop_
_entity.id
_entity.type
_entity.pdbx_description
1 polymer ?
#
loop_
_entity_poly.entity_id
_entity_poly.type
_entity_poly.pdbx_seq_one_letter_code
_entity_poly.pdbx_strand_id
1 'polypeptide(L)' 'MSTVISLLEKMGQDASLRYADKKTVTEQLDPALAAAILAGDQRQLEAMLGAKNKIVCMIYAAEEDEEQDNLTVLAKAV' A
#
# COMPACT_ATOMS: atom_id res chain seq x y z
N MET A 1 -17.50 8.62 2.83
CA MET A 1 -16.26 7.81 2.69
C MET A 1 -15.79 7.91 1.26
N SER A 2 -14.48 8.08 1.03
CA SER A 2 -13.90 8.12 -0.32
C SER A 2 -13.98 6.72 -0.95
N THR A 3 -14.48 6.65 -2.17
CA THR A 3 -14.63 5.41 -2.95
C THR A 3 -13.31 4.66 -3.13
N VAL A 4 -12.17 5.37 -3.15
CA VAL A 4 -10.84 4.74 -3.23
C VAL A 4 -10.41 4.11 -1.92
N ILE A 5 -10.70 4.74 -0.77
CA ILE A 5 -10.35 4.17 0.53
C ILE A 5 -11.10 2.86 0.74
N SER A 6 -12.40 2.83 0.44
CA SER A 6 -13.19 1.60 0.54
C SER A 6 -12.71 0.49 -0.41
N LEU A 7 -12.18 0.86 -1.59
CA LEU A 7 -11.54 -0.12 -2.47
C LEU A 7 -10.27 -0.70 -1.83
N LEU A 8 -9.38 0.15 -1.29
CA LEU A 8 -8.15 -0.28 -0.64
C LEU A 8 -8.43 -1.16 0.59
N GLU A 9 -9.44 -0.81 1.38
CA GLU A 9 -9.91 -1.64 2.51
C GLU A 9 -10.37 -3.01 2.04
N LYS A 10 -11.20 -3.07 0.99
CA LYS A 10 -11.66 -4.34 0.41
C LYS A 10 -10.50 -5.19 -0.11
N MET A 11 -9.51 -4.57 -0.76
CA MET A 11 -8.30 -5.26 -1.20
C MET A 11 -7.45 -5.80 -0.03
N GLY A 12 -7.46 -5.12 1.11
CA GLY A 12 -6.80 -5.59 2.33
C GLY A 12 -7.53 -6.74 3.03
N GLN A 13 -8.86 -6.77 2.95
CA GLN A 13 -9.71 -7.78 3.58
C GLN A 13 -9.83 -9.06 2.74
N ASP A 14 -9.76 -8.96 1.42
CA ASP A 14 -9.95 -10.09 0.50
C ASP A 14 -8.65 -10.41 -0.26
N ALA A 15 -7.98 -11.48 0.18
CA ALA A 15 -6.73 -11.94 -0.44
C ALA A 15 -6.88 -12.37 -1.90
N SER A 16 -8.10 -12.71 -2.36
CA SER A 16 -8.33 -13.07 -3.76
C SER A 16 -8.13 -11.88 -4.70
N LEU A 17 -8.40 -10.66 -4.22
CA LEU A 17 -8.24 -9.43 -4.99
C LEU A 17 -6.77 -9.07 -5.25
N ARG A 18 -5.82 -9.68 -4.52
CA ARG A 18 -4.38 -9.51 -4.76
C ARG A 18 -3.96 -9.98 -6.14
N TYR A 19 -4.65 -10.97 -6.69
CA TYR A 19 -4.37 -11.57 -8.00
C TYR A 19 -5.46 -11.26 -9.03
N ALA A 20 -6.48 -10.51 -8.66
CA ALA A 20 -7.52 -10.08 -9.57
C ALA A 20 -6.94 -9.15 -10.64
N ASP A 21 -7.51 -9.18 -11.84
CA ASP A 21 -7.11 -8.26 -12.89
C ASP A 21 -7.54 -6.83 -12.53
N LYS A 22 -6.83 -5.85 -13.12
CA LYS A 22 -7.04 -4.44 -12.78
C LYS A 22 -8.46 -3.95 -13.08
N LYS A 23 -9.14 -4.49 -14.11
CA LYS A 23 -10.52 -4.06 -14.43
C LYS A 23 -11.48 -4.52 -13.35
N THR A 24 -11.39 -5.78 -12.93
CA THR A 24 -12.20 -6.35 -11.85
C THR A 24 -12.07 -5.54 -10.56
N VAL A 25 -10.84 -5.10 -10.23
CA VAL A 25 -10.60 -4.27 -9.03
C VAL A 25 -11.23 -2.88 -9.16
N THR A 26 -11.23 -2.28 -10.36
CA THR A 26 -11.75 -0.93 -10.59
C THR A 26 -13.24 -0.84 -10.94
N GLU A 27 -13.93 -1.98 -11.09
CA GLU A 27 -15.29 -2.05 -11.64
C GLU A 27 -16.35 -1.28 -10.83
N GLN A 28 -16.09 -1.09 -9.53
CA GLN A 28 -16.99 -0.40 -8.59
C GLN A 28 -16.65 1.08 -8.40
N LEU A 29 -15.61 1.58 -9.08
CA LEU A 29 -15.20 2.98 -9.01
C LEU A 29 -15.94 3.83 -10.04
N ASP A 30 -15.90 5.15 -9.82
CA ASP A 30 -16.27 6.11 -10.86
C ASP A 30 -15.46 5.84 -12.16
N PRO A 31 -16.08 5.85 -13.35
CA PRO A 31 -15.38 5.52 -14.60
C PRO A 31 -14.15 6.39 -14.89
N ALA A 32 -14.17 7.68 -14.54
CA ALA A 32 -13.03 8.56 -14.76
C ALA A 32 -11.88 8.23 -13.79
N LEU A 33 -12.22 7.89 -12.54
CA LEU A 33 -11.27 7.43 -11.54
C LEU A 33 -10.66 6.06 -11.91
N ALA A 34 -11.48 5.11 -12.35
CA ALA A 34 -11.03 3.82 -12.86
C ALA A 34 -10.07 4.01 -14.05
N ALA A 35 -10.41 4.87 -15.01
CA ALA A 35 -9.56 5.15 -16.16
C ALA A 35 -8.19 5.72 -15.74
N ALA A 36 -8.14 6.66 -14.80
CA ALA A 36 -6.88 7.23 -14.33
C ALA A 36 -6.02 6.21 -13.57
N ILE A 37 -6.63 5.34 -12.74
CA ILE A 37 -5.93 4.24 -12.06
C ILE A 37 -5.34 3.26 -13.09
N LEU A 38 -6.14 2.85 -14.08
CA LEU A 38 -5.72 1.90 -15.10
C LEU A 38 -4.62 2.47 -16.01
N ALA A 39 -4.69 3.77 -16.33
CA ALA A 39 -3.68 4.48 -17.10
C ALA A 39 -2.40 4.75 -16.30
N GLY A 40 -2.43 4.63 -14.96
CA GLY A 40 -1.32 5.02 -14.09
C GLY A 40 -1.02 6.52 -14.13
N ASP A 41 -2.01 7.36 -14.49
CA ASP A 41 -1.83 8.80 -14.59
C ASP A 41 -1.86 9.43 -13.20
N GLN A 42 -0.67 9.53 -12.60
CA GLN A 42 -0.51 10.05 -11.26
C GLN A 42 -0.99 11.51 -11.13
N ARG A 43 -0.77 12.36 -12.13
CA ARG A 43 -1.20 13.77 -12.07
C ARG A 43 -2.71 13.88 -12.06
N GLN A 44 -3.37 13.08 -12.89
CA GLN A 44 -4.83 13.03 -12.95
C GLN A 44 -5.41 12.48 -11.63
N LEU A 45 -4.80 11.44 -11.07
CA LEU A 45 -5.20 10.89 -9.77
C LEU A 45 -5.03 11.91 -8.64
N GLU A 46 -3.92 12.62 -8.59
CA GLU A 46 -3.67 13.66 -7.58
C GLU A 46 -4.72 14.78 -7.67
N ALA A 47 -5.05 15.22 -8.89
CA ALA A 47 -6.08 16.23 -9.12
C ALA A 47 -7.47 15.76 -8.68
N MET A 48 -7.87 14.52 -9.05
CA MET A 48 -9.18 13.97 -8.70
C MET A 48 -9.33 13.65 -7.21
N LEU A 49 -8.25 13.22 -6.55
CA LEU A 49 -8.24 12.90 -5.12
C LEU A 49 -7.98 14.14 -4.25
N GLY A 50 -7.71 15.30 -4.84
CA GLY A 50 -7.35 16.51 -4.11
C GLY A 50 -6.04 16.35 -3.32
N ALA A 51 -5.15 15.46 -3.75
CA ALA A 51 -3.87 15.21 -3.11
C ALA A 51 -2.92 16.38 -3.40
N LYS A 52 -2.77 17.30 -2.43
CA LYS A 52 -1.94 18.50 -2.57
C LYS A 52 -0.47 18.30 -2.18
N ASN A 53 -0.17 17.23 -1.45
CA ASN A 53 1.16 16.91 -0.92
C ASN A 53 1.66 15.60 -1.53
N LYS A 54 2.99 15.44 -1.67
CA LYS A 54 3.62 14.16 -2.05
C LYS A 54 3.13 13.06 -1.10
N ILE A 55 2.19 12.23 -1.56
CA ILE A 55 1.80 11.01 -0.85
C ILE A 55 2.92 10.01 -1.10
N VAL A 56 3.77 9.85 -0.10
CA VAL A 56 4.79 8.81 -0.07
C VAL A 56 4.26 7.65 0.76
N CYS A 57 4.32 6.43 0.23
CA CYS A 57 4.22 5.24 1.06
C CYS A 57 5.49 5.20 1.91
N MET A 58 5.44 5.73 3.14
CA MET A 58 6.53 5.54 4.09
C MET A 58 6.59 4.05 4.40
N ILE A 59 7.64 3.40 3.89
CA ILE A 59 8.01 2.07 4.34
C ILE A 59 8.73 2.29 5.67
N TYR A 60 8.01 2.11 6.78
CA TYR A 60 8.64 2.00 8.08
C TYR A 60 9.31 0.62 8.12
N ALA A 61 10.63 0.58 8.24
CA ALA A 61 11.29 -0.68 8.57
C ALA A 61 10.77 -1.14 9.93
N ALA A 62 10.51 -2.44 10.09
CA ALA A 62 10.26 -2.97 11.42
C ALA A 62 11.49 -2.65 12.29
N GLU A 63 11.28 -2.03 13.45
CA GLU A 63 12.33 -1.91 14.44
C GLU A 63 12.73 -3.33 14.84
N GLU A 64 14.02 -3.65 14.80
CA GLU A 64 14.52 -4.92 15.32
C GLU A 64 14.20 -4.94 16.82
N ASP A 65 13.43 -5.92 17.28
CA ASP A 65 13.19 -6.12 18.71
C ASP A 65 14.56 -6.20 19.40
N GLU A 66 14.87 -5.24 20.27
CA GLU A 66 16.02 -5.30 21.18
C GLU A 66 15.77 -6.38 22.26
N GLU A 67 15.62 -7.64 21.85
CA GLU A 67 15.70 -8.79 22.75
C GLU A 67 17.16 -9.16 22.99
N GLN A 68 17.71 -8.49 23.99
CA GLN A 68 18.63 -9.01 25.01
C GLN A 68 20.09 -9.27 24.61
N ASP A 69 20.93 -8.32 25.04
CA ASP A 69 22.23 -8.57 25.68
C ASP A 69 22.30 -9.95 26.37
N ASN A 70 23.18 -10.84 25.86
CA ASN A 70 23.92 -11.92 26.54
C ASN A 70 24.19 -13.18 25.67
N LEU A 71 24.48 -13.06 24.37
CA LEU A 71 25.03 -14.19 23.60
C LEU A 71 26.27 -13.89 22.75
N THR A 72 27.03 -12.84 23.09
CA THR A 72 28.26 -12.45 22.37
C THR A 72 29.57 -12.75 23.10
N VAL A 73 29.57 -13.36 24.29
CA VAL A 73 30.82 -13.60 25.05
C VAL A 73 31.42 -15.01 24.87
N LEU A 74 30.69 -16.02 24.37
CA LEU A 74 31.22 -17.40 24.32
C LEU A 74 31.70 -17.89 22.94
N ALA A 75 31.53 -17.14 21.86
CA ALA A 75 31.97 -17.57 20.52
C ALA A 75 33.40 -17.09 20.15
N LYS A 76 34.18 -16.56 21.11
CA LYS A 76 35.55 -16.07 20.85
C LYS A 76 36.65 -16.73 21.68
N ALA A 77 36.37 -17.87 22.29
CA ALA A 77 37.39 -18.66 22.97
C ALA A 77 37.12 -20.16 22.83
N VAL A 78 37.50 -20.74 21.68
CA VAL A 78 38.28 -21.98 21.49
C VAL A 78 38.60 -22.08 19.99
#